data_AF-A0A929BGJ2-F1
#
_entry.id   AF-A0A929BGJ2-F1
#
_cell.length_a   1.000
_cell.length_b   1.000
_cell.length_c   1.000
_cell.angle_alpha   90.00
_cell.angle_beta   90.00
_cell.angle_gamma   90.00
#
_symmetry.space_group_name_H-M   'P 1'
#
loop_
_entity.id
_entity.type
_entity.pdbx_description
1 polymer ?
#
loop_
_entity_poly.entity_id
_entity_poly.type
_entity_poly.pdbx_seq_one_letter_code
_entity_poly.pdbx_strand_id
1 'polypeptide(L)' 'MTKLKIIQLPKILDDRGNLTFIESEKHIPFKIKRAYWIYYAEFSKDKLKILK' A
#
# COMPACT_ATOMS: atom_id res chain seq x y z
N MET A 1 21.49 10.31 -3.80
CA MET A 1 20.74 9.43 -2.89
C MET A 1 19.25 9.52 -3.21
N THR A 2 18.61 8.42 -3.61
CA THR A 2 17.16 8.36 -3.83
C THR A 2 16.44 8.34 -2.48
N LYS A 3 15.85 9.48 -2.09
CA LYS A 3 15.05 9.59 -0.86
C LYS A 3 13.69 8.90 -1.05
N LEU A 4 13.34 8.04 -0.10
CA LEU A 4 12.00 7.49 0.03
C LEU A 4 11.02 8.61 0.37
N LYS A 5 9.83 8.61 -0.24
CA LYS A 5 8.79 9.63 -0.03
C LYS A 5 7.49 8.98 0.41
N ILE A 6 6.89 9.52 1.47
CA ILE A 6 5.51 9.21 1.86
C ILE A 6 4.59 10.02 0.96
N ILE A 7 3.61 9.37 0.32
CA ILE A 7 2.63 10.01 -0.56
C ILE A 7 1.32 10.13 0.22
N GLN A 8 0.81 11.35 0.37
CA GLN A 8 -0.54 11.58 0.90
C GLN A 8 -1.55 11.48 -0.24
N LEU A 9 -2.57 10.63 -0.07
CA LEU A 9 -3.62 10.43 -1.05
C LEU A 9 -4.87 11.24 -0.69
N PRO A 10 -5.68 11.65 -1.69
CA PRO A 10 -6.97 12.28 -1.44
C PRO A 10 -7.86 11.42 -0.55
N LYS A 11 -8.57 12.04 0.38
CA LYS A 11 -9.56 11.40 1.24
C LYS A 11 -10.88 12.16 1.13
N ILE A 12 -11.93 11.45 0.71
CA ILE A 12 -13.30 11.96 0.67
C ILE A 12 -14.06 11.18 1.73
N LEU A 13 -14.64 11.91 2.70
CA LEU A 13 -15.39 11.35 3.82
C LEU A 13 -16.81 11.91 3.77
N ASP A 14 -17.79 11.01 3.86
CA ASP A 14 -19.20 11.36 4.06
C ASP A 14 -19.91 10.24 4.85
N ASP A 15 -21.21 10.39 5.08
CA ASP A 15 -22.03 9.46 5.88
C ASP A 15 -22.06 8.03 5.33
N ARG A 16 -21.65 7.81 4.07
CA ARG A 16 -21.59 6.49 3.43
C ARG A 16 -20.25 5.79 3.68
N GLY A 17 -19.23 6.52 4.11
CA GLY A 17 -17.92 5.98 4.46
C GLY A 17 -16.74 6.79 3.91
N ASN A 18 -15.62 6.09 3.66
CA ASN A 18 -14.36 6.68 3.22
C ASN A 18 -14.03 6.25 1.78
N LEU A 19 -13.65 7.22 0.96
CA LEU A 19 -13.13 7.00 -0.39
C LEU A 19 -11.74 7.62 -0.54
N THR A 20 -10.84 6.87 -1.15
CA THR A 20 -9.53 7.36 -1.63
C THR A 20 -9.31 6.87 -3.05
N PHE A 21 -8.45 7.57 -3.80
CA PHE A 21 -8.15 7.24 -5.19
C PHE A 21 -6.72 7.62 -5.57
N ILE A 22 -6.19 6.97 -6.61
CA ILE A 22 -4.85 7.19 -7.14
C ILE A 22 -4.96 7.41 -8.65
N GLU A 23 -4.34 8.46 -9.16
CA GLU A 23 -4.26 8.77 -10.58
C GLU A 23 -2.81 8.62 -11.04
N SER A 24 -2.60 7.87 -12.13
CA SER A 24 -1.28 7.68 -12.75
C SER A 24 -0.69 9.03 -13.17
N GLU A 25 0.63 9.16 -13.08
CA GLU A 25 1.37 10.36 -13.49
C GLU A 25 0.95 11.68 -12.79
N LYS A 26 0.11 11.60 -11.75
CA LYS A 26 -0.32 12.72 -10.91
C LYS A 26 -0.01 12.49 -9.44
N HIS A 27 -0.61 11.48 -8.80
CA HIS A 27 -0.32 11.13 -7.40
C HIS A 27 0.98 10.31 -7.28
N ILE A 28 1.32 9.57 -8.34
CA ILE A 28 2.54 8.76 -8.46
C ILE A 28 3.25 9.09 -9.78
N PRO A 29 4.59 9.16 -9.84
CA PRO A 29 5.33 9.63 -11.01
C PRO A 29 5.52 8.54 -12.08
N PHE A 30 4.53 7.67 -12.27
CA PHE A 30 4.58 6.57 -13.23
C PHE A 30 3.18 6.12 -13.64
N LYS A 31 3.11 5.43 -14.79
CA LYS A 31 1.88 4.79 -15.28
C LYS A 31 1.61 3.51 -14.49
N ILE A 32 0.39 3.37 -13.97
CA ILE A 32 -0.09 2.12 -13.41
C ILE A 32 -0.31 1.14 -14.57
N LYS A 33 0.46 0.05 -14.61
CA LYS A 33 0.29 -1.02 -15.61
C LYS A 33 -0.42 -2.25 -15.06
N ARG A 34 -0.43 -2.41 -13.74
CA ARG A 34 -1.00 -3.56 -13.04
C ARG A 34 -1.30 -3.17 -11.59
N ALA A 35 -2.39 -3.69 -11.05
CA ALA A 35 -2.68 -3.71 -9.62
C ALA A 35 -2.74 -5.17 -9.16
N TYR A 36 -2.18 -5.45 -8.00
CA TYR A 36 -2.34 -6.73 -7.31
C TYR A 36 -2.33 -6.46 -5.82
N TRP A 37 -3.05 -7.27 -5.06
CA TRP A 37 -3.06 -7.22 -3.61
C TRP A 37 -2.72 -8.61 -3.09
N ILE A 38 -2.00 -8.63 -1.98
CA ILE A 38 -1.77 -9.85 -1.21
C ILE A 38 -2.79 -9.81 -0.08
N TYR A 39 -3.66 -10.80 -0.04
CA TYR A 39 -4.61 -10.99 1.06
C TYR A 39 -4.30 -12.32 1.73
N TYR A 40 -4.23 -12.33 3.07
CA TYR A 40 -3.87 -13.48 3.90
C TYR A 40 -2.47 -14.06 3.58
N ALA A 41 -1.46 -13.61 4.34
CA ALA A 41 -0.14 -14.22 4.39
C ALA A 41 -0.06 -15.04 5.68
N GLU A 42 -0.25 -16.35 5.58
CA GLU A 42 0.00 -17.25 6.70
C GLU A 42 1.50 -17.33 6.94
N PHE A 43 1.97 -16.60 7.94
CA PHE A 43 3.32 -16.80 8.45
C PHE A 43 3.30 -18.10 9.24
N SER A 44 3.82 -19.19 8.65
CA SER A 44 4.15 -20.36 9.46
C SER A 44 5.11 -19.91 10.57
N LYS A 45 4.75 -20.20 11.82
CA LYS A 45 5.52 -19.87 13.02
C LYS A 45 6.86 -20.60 13.11
N ASP A 46 7.21 -21.45 12.13
CA ASP A 46 8.41 -22.29 12.15
C ASP A 46 9.74 -21.54 12.01
N LYS A 47 9.74 -20.21 11.85
CA LYS A 47 10.98 -19.39 11.90
C LYS A 47 11.39 -18.90 13.28
N LEU A 48 10.66 -19.22 14.35
CA LEU A 48 11.03 -18.90 15.75
C LEU A 48 11.84 -20.01 16.43
N LYS A 49 12.85 -20.58 15.73
CA LYS A 49 13.83 -21.54 16.30
C LYS A 49 15.26 -21.02 16.38
N ILE A 50 15.47 -19.70 16.27
CA ILE A 50 16.77 -19.07 16.56
C ILE A 50 16.51 -17.96 17.57
N LEU A 51 16.41 -18.36 18.83
CA LEU A 51 16.59 -17.58 20.07
C LEU A 51 16.24 -18.54 21.23
N LYS A 52 17.04 -19.59 21.35
CA LYS A 52 17.41 -20.16 22.65
C LYS A 52 18.92 -20.01 22.75
#